data_AF-A0A9X1VJD1-F1
#
_entry.id   AF-A0A9X1VJD1-F1
#
_cell.length_a   1.000
_cell.length_b   1.000
_cell.length_c   1.000
_cell.angle_alpha   90.00
_cell.angle_beta   90.00
_cell.angle_gamma   90.00
#
_symmetry.space_group_name_H-M   'P 1'
#
loop_
_entity.id
_entity.type
_entity.pdbx_description
1 polymer ?
#
loop_
_entity_poly.entity_id
_entity_poly.type
_entity_poly.pdbx_seq_one_letter_code
_entity_poly.pdbx_strand_id
1 'polypeptide(L)' 'MLEALIVILTPLFFMPLMTAFMAYNHGRSFWRWFGIGCGLPYVSLFVIMFVVHRDKKRLSATPSVVMA' A
#
# COMPACT_ATOMS: atom_id res chain seq x y z
N MET A 1 18.06 -8.94 17.08
CA MET A 1 17.45 -8.44 15.83
C MET A 1 16.20 -9.24 15.43
N LEU A 2 16.21 -10.58 15.49
CA LEU A 2 15.06 -11.42 15.14
C LEU A 2 13.80 -11.11 15.99
N GLU A 3 13.96 -10.92 17.30
CA GLU A 3 12.87 -10.57 18.22
C GLU A 3 12.11 -9.30 17.79
N ALA A 4 12.84 -8.23 17.47
CA ALA A 4 12.24 -6.97 17.02
C ALA A 4 11.49 -7.13 15.69
N LEU A 5 12.02 -7.96 14.79
CA LEU A 5 11.37 -8.28 13.52
C LEU A 5 10.02 -8.97 13.76
N ILE A 6 9.97 -9.95 14.67
CA ILE A 6 8.75 -10.69 15.02
C ILE A 6 7.72 -9.76 15.67
N VAL A 7 8.14 -8.91 16.60
CA VAL A 7 7.25 -7.95 17.28
C VAL A 7 6.62 -6.95 16.31
N ILE A 8 7.31 -6.55 15.25
CA ILE A 8 6.79 -5.63 14.23
C ILE A 8 5.92 -6.37 13.20
N LEU A 9 6.34 -7.56 12.75
CA LEU A 9 5.55 -8.34 11.77
C LEU A 9 4.24 -8.84 12.38
N THR A 10 4.22 -9.23 13.65
CA THR A 10 3.03 -9.81 14.29
C THR A 10 1.79 -8.92 14.14
N PRO A 11 1.77 -7.64 14.58
CA PRO A 11 0.60 -6.77 14.41
C PRO A 11 0.35 -6.42 12.94
N LEU A 12 1.41 -6.31 12.13
CA LEU A 12 1.30 -6.00 10.70
C LEU A 12 0.53 -7.08 9.93
N PHE A 13 0.73 -8.35 10.29
CA PHE A 13 0.03 -9.48 9.71
C PHE A 13 -1.26 -9.84 10.46
N PHE A 14 -1.36 -9.57 11.76
CA PHE A 14 -2.55 -9.88 12.55
C PHE A 14 -3.80 -9.15 12.04
N MET A 15 -3.70 -7.86 11.71
CA MET A 15 -4.80 -7.06 11.14
C MET A 15 -5.38 -7.64 9.83
N PRO A 16 -4.57 -7.88 8.77
CA PRO A 16 -5.06 -8.46 7.53
C PRO A 16 -5.50 -9.92 7.70
N LEU A 17 -4.90 -10.67 8.64
CA LEU A 17 -5.27 -12.06 8.92
C LEU A 17 -6.64 -12.16 9.61
N MET A 18 -6.95 -11.28 10.57
CA MET A 18 -8.29 -11.17 11.18
C MET A 18 -9.35 -10.80 10.13
N THR A 19 -9.03 -9.85 9.25
CA THR A 19 -9.94 -9.41 8.17
C THR A 19 -10.20 -10.54 7.17
N ALA A 20 -9.15 -11.28 6.78
CA ALA A 20 -9.26 -12.45 5.92
C ALA A 20 -10.07 -13.58 6.56
N PHE A 21 -9.89 -13.81 7.86
CA PHE A 21 -10.62 -14.83 8.61
C PHE A 21 -12.12 -14.51 8.68
N MET A 22 -12.46 -13.24 8.92
CA MET A 22 -13.86 -12.77 8.94
C MET A 22 -14.53 -12.91 7.57
N ALA A 23 -13.80 -12.63 6.49
CA ALA A 23 -14.27 -12.79 5.12
C ALA A 23 -14.42 -14.26 4.71
N TYR A 24 -13.53 -15.14 5.18
CA TYR A 24 -13.61 -16.58 4.94
C TYR A 24 -14.88 -17.18 5.55
N ASN A 25 -15.23 -16.76 6.77
CA ASN A 25 -16.44 -17.22 7.46
C ASN A 25 -17.75 -16.79 6.76
N HIS A 26 -17.68 -15.77 5.89
CA HIS A 26 -18.79 -15.29 5.06
C HIS A 26 -18.83 -15.92 3.65
N GLY A 27 -18.07 -16.99 3.39
CA GLY A 27 -18.09 -17.71 2.11
C GLY A 27 -17.29 -17.06 0.98
N ARG A 28 -16.40 -16.10 1.29
CA ARG A 28 -15.50 -15.47 0.32
C ARG A 28 -14.07 -16.01 0.49
N SER A 29 -13.29 -16.09 -0.58
CA SER A 29 -11.93 -16.67 -0.53
C SER A 29 -11.01 -15.92 0.45
N PHE A 30 -10.52 -16.62 1.47
CA PHE A 30 -9.56 -16.13 2.47
C PHE A 30 -8.36 -15.42 1.83
N TRP A 31 -7.77 -16.07 0.83
CA TRP A 31 -6.57 -15.58 0.14
C TRP A 31 -6.78 -14.26 -0.62
N ARG A 32 -8.00 -14.02 -1.15
CA ARG A 32 -8.32 -12.74 -1.82
C ARG A 32 -8.32 -11.59 -0.82
N TRP A 33 -8.96 -11.78 0.33
CA TRP A 33 -9.06 -10.73 1.35
C TRP A 33 -7.76 -10.54 2.13
N PHE A 34 -7.00 -11.62 2.34
CA PHE A 34 -5.64 -11.53 2.89
C PHE A 34 -4.71 -10.76 1.95
N GLY A 35 -4.73 -11.07 0.65
CA GLY A 35 -3.97 -10.36 -0.36
C GLY A 35 -4.36 -8.89 -0.48
N ILE A 36 -5.64 -8.55 -0.31
CA ILE A 36 -6.10 -7.15 -0.25
C ILE A 36 -5.53 -6.45 0.97
N GLY A 37 -5.65 -7.03 2.17
CA GLY A 37 -5.16 -6.42 3.41
C GLY A 37 -3.64 -6.24 3.43
N CYS A 38 -2.89 -7.22 2.93
CA CYS A 38 -1.44 -7.09 2.77
C CYS A 38 -1.03 -6.19 1.60
N GLY A 39 -1.79 -6.17 0.50
CA GLY A 39 -1.46 -5.43 -0.71
C GLY A 39 -1.72 -3.93 -0.63
N LEU A 40 -2.76 -3.52 0.11
CA LEU A 40 -3.17 -2.12 0.28
C LEU A 40 -2.03 -1.15 0.64
N PRO A 41 -1.15 -1.44 1.62
CA PRO A 41 -0.01 -0.57 1.93
C PRO A 41 0.98 -0.44 0.77
N TYR A 42 1.26 -1.52 0.03
CA TYR A 42 2.14 -1.47 -1.14
C TYR A 42 1.52 -0.68 -2.30
N VAL A 43 0.22 -0.86 -2.53
CA VAL A 43 -0.53 -0.10 -3.54
C VAL A 43 -0.51 1.38 -3.20
N SER A 44 -0.68 1.76 -1.93
CA SER A 44 -0.60 3.15 -1.48
C SER A 44 0.76 3.79 -1.82
N LEU A 45 1.86 3.09 -1.53
CA LEU A 45 3.21 3.54 -1.88
C LEU A 45 3.39 3.69 -3.39
N PHE A 46 2.88 2.73 -4.16
CA PHE A 46 2.94 2.76 -5.62
C PHE A 46 2.19 3.96 -6.20
N VAL A 47 1.01 4.27 -5.66
CA VAL A 47 0.21 5.44 -6.08
C VAL A 47 0.97 6.73 -5.81
N ILE A 48 1.56 6.92 -4.62
CA ILE A 48 2.34 8.12 -4.31
C ILE A 48 3.55 8.25 -5.24
N MET A 49 4.28 7.14 -5.48
CA MET A 49 5.41 7.13 -6.41
C MET A 49 4.98 7.58 -7.81
N PHE A 50 3.82 7.11 -8.28
CA PHE A 50 3.28 7.50 -9.57
C PHE A 50 2.83 8.96 -9.61
N VAL A 51 2.19 9.45 -8.54
CA VAL A 51 1.77 10.85 -8.39
C VAL A 51 3.00 11.77 -8.39
N VAL A 52 4.02 11.47 -7.59
CA VAL A 52 5.28 12.23 -7.57
C VAL A 52 5.96 12.21 -8.93
N HIS A 53 5.98 11.08 -9.63
CA HIS A 53 6.54 10.99 -10.97
C HIS A 53 5.76 11.83 -12.00
N ARG A 54 4.43 11.88 -11.90
CA ARG A 54 3.56 12.74 -12.72
C ARG A 54 3.77 14.22 -12.41
N ASP A 55 3.93 14.56 -11.13
CA ASP A 55 4.12 15.92 -10.65
C ASP A 55 5.48 16.49 -11.11
N LYS A 56 6.56 15.71 -10.98
CA LYS A 56 7.89 16.07 -11.52
C LYS A 56 7.85 16.41 -13.01
N LYS A 57 7.05 15.69 -13.81
CA LYS A 57 6.88 15.97 -15.25
C LYS A 57 6.13 17.28 -15.52
N ARG A 58 5.15 17.66 -14.68
CA ARG A 58 4.42 18.93 -14.80
C ARG A 58 5.30 20.13 -14.41
N LEU A 59 6.13 19.97 -13.38
CA LEU A 59 7.09 20.98 -12.96
C LEU A 59 8.20 21.20 -13.99
N SER A 60 8.73 20.13 -14.61
CA SER A 60 9.73 20.27 -15.69
C SER A 60 9.17 20.82 -17.01
N ALA A 61 7.84 20.81 -17.19
CA ALA A 61 7.18 21.39 -18.37
C ALA A 61 6.82 22.88 -18.19
N THR A 62 6.96 23.43 -16.97
CA THR A 62 6.64 24.83 -16.66
C THR A 62 7.85 25.61 -16.08
N PRO A 63 9.00 25.71 -16.78
CA PRO A 63 9.98 26.75 -16.47
C PRO A 63 10.04 27.91 -17.49
N SER A 64 9.21 27.93 -18.55
CA SER A 64 9.32 28.94 -19.62
C SER A 64 8.10 29.83 -19.88
N VAL A 65 6.92 29.52 -19.33
CA VAL A 65 5.69 30.31 -19.62
C VAL A 65 5.45 31.43 -18.59
N VAL A 66 6.12 31.40 -17.43
CA VAL A 66 5.96 32.42 -16.38
C VAL A 66 6.96 33.59 -16.55
N MET A 67 7.80 33.56 -17.59
CA MET A 67 8.83 34.57 -17.86
C MET A 67 8.62 35.32 -19.21
N ALA A 68 7.49 35.13 -19.89
CA ALA A 68 7.16 35.78 -21.16
C ALA A 68 5.98 36.75 -21.01
#